data_AF-A0A7X2KH65-F1
#
_entry.id   AF-A0A7X2KH65-F1
#
_cell.length_a   1.000
_cell.length_b   1.000
_cell.length_c   1.000
_cell.angle_alpha   90.00
_cell.angle_beta   90.00
_cell.angle_gamma   90.00
#
_symmetry.space_group_name_H-M   'P 1'
#
loop_
_entity.id
_entity.type
_entity.pdbx_description
1 polymer ?
#
loop_
_entity_poly.entity_id
_entity_poly.type
_entity_poly.pdbx_seq_one_letter_code
_entity_poly.pdbx_strand_id
1 'polypeptide(L)'
;MMNILLIILTTIFIIESIFEVRYFYQIRTIFNQSGRLEPTKRVQRIVTIETQWSWISWIFLLLLFVLPDMYTAILICVITLIETWVVYELYNAREYAKKINEK
;
A
#
# COMPACT_ATOMS: atom_id res chain seq x y z
N MET A 1 21.41 17.99 -8.50
CA MET A 1 21.53 16.69 -7.78
C MET A 1 20.23 16.30 -7.07
N MET A 2 19.49 17.24 -6.44
CA MET A 2 18.21 17.00 -5.75
C MET A 2 17.10 16.37 -6.64
N ASN A 3 17.02 16.75 -7.93
CA ASN A 3 15.97 16.23 -8.83
C ASN A 3 16.08 14.75 -9.15
N ILE A 4 17.30 14.19 -9.28
CA ILE A 4 17.46 12.77 -9.65
C ILE A 4 17.02 11.87 -8.48
N LEU A 5 17.34 12.26 -7.25
CA LEU A 5 16.99 11.52 -6.04
C LEU A 5 15.46 11.51 -5.83
N LEU A 6 14.81 12.67 -6.01
CA LEU A 6 13.34 12.78 -6.00
C LEU A 6 12.68 11.92 -7.09
N ILE A 7 13.25 11.89 -8.31
CA ILE A 7 12.74 11.05 -9.40
C ILE A 7 12.84 9.56 -9.04
N ILE A 8 13.96 9.11 -8.45
CA ILE A 8 14.13 7.71 -8.03
C ILE A 8 13.11 7.36 -6.93
N LEU A 9 12.96 8.20 -5.90
CA LEU A 9 12.02 7.95 -4.81
C LEU A 9 10.56 7.93 -5.29
N THR A 10 10.20 8.85 -6.18
CA THR A 10 8.88 8.86 -6.81
C THR A 10 8.64 7.60 -7.63
N THR A 11 9.66 7.13 -8.35
CA THR A 11 9.58 5.88 -9.13
C THR A 11 9.38 4.67 -8.23
N ILE A 12 10.11 4.58 -7.11
CA ILE A 12 9.94 3.52 -6.11
C ILE A 12 8.50 3.55 -5.56
N PHE A 13 8.02 4.72 -5.16
CA PHE A 13 6.66 4.89 -4.65
C PHE A 13 5.59 4.43 -5.67
N ILE A 14 5.75 4.77 -6.95
CA ILE A 14 4.85 4.30 -8.01
C ILE A 14 4.87 2.78 -8.12
N ILE A 15 6.05 2.17 -8.08
CA ILE A 15 6.20 0.70 -8.15
C ILE A 15 5.51 0.05 -6.95
N GLU A 16 5.71 0.56 -5.74
CA GLU A 16 5.08 0.04 -4.52
C GLU A 16 3.56 0.15 -4.59
N SER A 17 3.02 1.28 -5.04
CA SER A 17 1.58 1.45 -5.22
C SER A 17 0.98 0.47 -6.24
N ILE A 18 1.72 0.11 -7.30
CA ILE A 18 1.28 -0.96 -8.23
C ILE A 18 1.21 -2.32 -7.52
N PHE A 19 2.20 -2.64 -6.67
CA PHE A 19 2.19 -3.88 -5.88
C PHE A 19 1.05 -3.90 -4.87
N GLU A 20 0.77 -2.77 -4.21
CA GLU A 20 -0.36 -2.58 -3.29
C GLU A 20 -1.68 -2.97 -3.95
N VAL A 21 -2.01 -2.32 -5.08
CA VAL A 21 -3.24 -2.59 -5.85
C VAL A 21 -3.31 -4.05 -6.28
N ARG A 22 -2.18 -4.62 -6.72
CA ARG A 22 -2.12 -6.02 -7.15
C ARG A 22 -2.36 -6.99 -6.01
N TYR A 23 -1.81 -6.76 -4.82
CA TYR A 23 -2.03 -7.62 -3.66
C TYR A 23 -3.45 -7.49 -3.12
N PHE A 24 -3.98 -6.27 -3.07
CA PHE A 24 -5.35 -6.01 -2.70
C PHE A 24 -6.34 -6.76 -3.60
N TYR A 25 -6.16 -6.66 -4.92
CA TYR A 25 -6.99 -7.39 -5.88
C TYR A 25 -6.89 -8.91 -5.65
N GLN A 26 -5.69 -9.43 -5.43
CA GLN A 26 -5.51 -10.86 -5.15
C GLN A 26 -6.23 -11.31 -3.87
N ILE A 27 -6.12 -10.57 -2.77
CA ILE A 27 -6.83 -10.87 -1.53
C ILE A 27 -8.35 -10.90 -1.77
N ARG A 28 -8.86 -9.92 -2.52
CA ARG A 28 -10.28 -9.86 -2.88
C ARG A 28 -10.73 -11.03 -3.75
N THR A 29 -9.91 -11.44 -4.73
CA THR A 29 -10.21 -12.61 -5.56
C THR A 29 -10.20 -13.92 -4.77
N ILE A 30 -9.20 -14.12 -3.90
CA ILE A 30 -9.10 -15.29 -3.00
C ILE A 30 -10.33 -15.33 -2.09
N PHE A 31 -10.75 -14.18 -1.56
CA PHE A 31 -11.94 -14.09 -0.74
C PHE A 31 -13.22 -14.42 -1.52
N ASN A 32 -13.44 -13.81 -2.69
CA ASN A 32 -14.61 -14.08 -3.52
C ASN A 32 -14.69 -15.55 -3.95
N GLN A 33 -13.55 -16.20 -4.20
CA GLN A 33 -13.47 -17.62 -4.54
C GLN A 33 -13.68 -18.55 -3.35
N SER A 34 -13.52 -18.07 -2.11
CA SER A 34 -13.68 -18.88 -0.90
C SER A 34 -15.13 -19.24 -0.57
N GLY A 35 -16.12 -18.60 -1.21
CA GLY A 35 -17.54 -18.79 -0.91
C GLY A 35 -17.97 -18.32 0.49
N ARG A 36 -17.10 -17.62 1.23
CA ARG A 36 -17.40 -17.11 2.57
C ARG A 36 -18.21 -15.82 2.47
N LEU A 37 -19.28 -15.74 3.27
CA LEU A 37 -20.15 -14.56 3.37
C LEU A 37 -19.44 -13.34 3.96
N GLU A 38 -18.44 -13.56 4.83
CA GLU A 38 -17.69 -12.48 5.49
C GLU A 38 -16.18 -12.74 5.50
N PRO A 39 -15.35 -11.70 5.23
CA PRO A 39 -13.90 -11.80 5.38
C PRO A 39 -13.54 -12.04 6.84
N THR A 40 -12.54 -12.88 7.09
CA THR A 40 -11.98 -13.08 8.43
C THR A 40 -11.62 -11.70 9.00
N LYS A 41 -11.90 -11.45 10.29
CA LYS A 41 -11.62 -10.15 10.96
C LYS A 41 -10.22 -9.59 10.68
N ARG A 42 -9.23 -10.46 10.47
CA ARG A 42 -7.86 -10.10 10.10
C ARG A 42 -7.75 -9.54 8.67
N VAL A 43 -8.39 -10.18 7.69
CA VAL A 43 -8.45 -9.70 6.30
C VAL A 43 -9.25 -8.40 6.21
N GLN A 44 -10.37 -8.31 6.93
CA GLN A 44 -11.20 -7.10 6.96
C GLN A 44 -10.44 -5.89 7.53
N ARG A 45 -9.68 -6.07 8.62
CA ARG A 45 -8.80 -5.01 9.16
C ARG A 45 -7.76 -4.56 8.14
N ILE A 46 -7.14 -5.49 7.43
CA ILE A 46 -6.08 -5.16 6.47
C ILE A 46 -6.65 -4.42 5.26
N VAL A 47 -7.84 -4.81 4.78
CA VAL A 47 -8.59 -4.07 3.76
C VAL A 47 -8.92 -2.66 4.24
N THR A 48 -9.38 -2.48 5.48
CA THR A 48 -9.66 -1.12 6.01
C THR A 48 -8.40 -0.26 6.17
N ILE A 49 -7.27 -0.88 6.54
CA ILE A 49 -5.98 -0.18 6.66
C ILE A 49 -5.52 0.27 5.27
N GLU A 50 -5.63 -0.58 4.25
CA GLU A 50 -5.33 -0.21 2.86
C GLU A 50 -6.21 0.96 2.40
N THR A 51 -7.51 0.93 2.67
CA THR A 51 -8.40 1.97 2.15
C THR A 51 -8.14 3.32 2.83
N GLN A 52 -7.78 3.30 4.11
CA GLN A 52 -7.31 4.49 4.82
C GLN A 52 -5.96 4.96 4.30
N TRP A 53 -5.04 4.03 4.02
CA TRP A 53 -3.71 4.34 3.52
C TRP A 53 -3.74 4.94 2.11
N SER A 54 -4.56 4.41 1.20
CA SER A 54 -4.79 4.97 -0.13
C SER A 54 -5.30 6.42 -0.07
N TRP A 55 -6.15 6.75 0.91
CA TRP A 55 -6.58 8.13 1.13
C TRP A 55 -5.46 9.02 1.69
N ILE A 56 -4.67 8.49 2.63
CA ILE A 56 -3.55 9.19 3.25
C ILE A 56 -2.43 9.47 2.22
N SER A 57 -2.14 8.51 1.34
CA SER A 57 -1.12 8.64 0.29
C SER A 57 -1.48 9.72 -0.72
N TRP A 58 -2.77 9.91 -1.04
CA TRP A 58 -3.25 11.04 -1.85
C TRP A 58 -3.05 12.40 -1.18
N ILE A 59 -3.34 12.50 0.12
CA ILE A 59 -3.11 13.73 0.90
C ILE A 59 -1.60 14.07 0.89
N PHE A 60 -0.76 13.07 1.06
CA PHE A 60 0.69 13.21 1.00
C PHE A 60 1.21 13.64 -0.37
N LEU A 61 0.65 13.11 -1.46
CA LEU A 61 0.95 13.55 -2.82
C LEU A 61 0.59 15.03 -3.04
N LEU A 62 -0.53 15.50 -2.49
CA LEU A 62 -0.90 16.92 -2.57
C LEU A 62 0.04 17.83 -1.77
N LEU A 63 0.49 17.37 -0.60
CA LEU A 63 1.49 18.08 0.23
C LEU A 63 2.82 18.30 -0.51
N LEU A 64 3.21 17.40 -1.42
CA LEU A 64 4.43 17.57 -2.22
C LEU A 64 4.42 18.82 -3.11
N PHE A 65 3.25 19.35 -3.48
CA PHE A 65 3.13 20.57 -4.30
C PHE A 65 3.17 21.87 -3.49
N VAL A 66 3.03 21.79 -2.17
CA VAL A 66 2.96 22.95 -1.27
C VAL A 66 4.26 23.15 -0.50
N LEU A 67 5.01 22.07 -0.24
CA LEU A 67 6.24 22.16 0.55
C LEU A 67 7.47 22.61 -0.24
N PRO A 68 8.40 23.33 0.40
CA PRO A 68 9.71 23.63 -0.18
C PRO A 68 10.53 22.35 -0.44
N ASP A 69 11.38 22.37 -1.46
CA ASP A 69 12.13 21.19 -1.96
C ASP A 69 12.91 20.40 -0.90
N MET A 70 13.44 21.06 0.13
CA MET A 70 14.16 20.35 1.21
C MET A 70 13.23 19.44 2.02
N TYR A 71 11.97 19.83 2.19
CA TYR A 71 11.01 19.06 2.96
C TYR A 71 10.31 18.01 2.10
N THR A 72 10.17 18.23 0.78
CA THR A 72 9.56 17.24 -0.14
C THR A 72 10.39 15.95 -0.21
N ALA A 73 11.72 16.05 -0.18
CA ALA A 73 12.61 14.89 -0.17
C ALA A 73 12.47 14.05 1.13
N ILE A 74 12.33 14.70 2.29
CA ILE A 74 12.10 14.00 3.55
C ILE A 74 10.70 13.37 3.57
N LEU A 75 9.70 14.13 3.13
CA LEU A 75 8.31 13.69 3.07
C LEU A 75 8.19 12.43 2.20
N ILE A 76 8.74 12.44 0.98
CA ILE A 76 8.64 11.30 0.07
C ILE A 76 9.36 10.07 0.65
N CYS A 77 10.53 10.23 1.29
CA CYS A 77 11.19 9.12 1.99
C CYS A 77 10.31 8.51 3.09
N VAL A 78 9.65 9.35 3.91
CA VAL A 78 8.76 8.87 4.99
C VAL A 78 7.55 8.17 4.39
N ILE A 79 6.93 8.74 3.35
CA ILE A 79 5.79 8.13 2.67
C ILE A 79 6.17 6.78 2.08
N THR A 80 7.28 6.71 1.35
CA THR A 80 7.79 5.46 0.76
C THR A 80 8.05 4.42 1.85
N LEU A 81 8.64 4.77 3.00
CA LEU A 81 8.84 3.81 4.09
C LEU A 81 7.53 3.25 4.65
N ILE A 82 6.49 4.08 4.78
CA ILE A 82 5.20 3.62 5.26
C ILE A 82 4.50 2.78 4.17
N GLU A 83 4.62 3.17 2.90
CA GLU A 83 4.14 2.41 1.74
C GLU A 83 4.74 1.00 1.73
N THR A 84 6.07 0.88 1.86
CA THR A 84 6.76 -0.42 1.97
C THR A 84 6.18 -1.27 3.10
N TRP A 85 5.89 -0.67 4.25
CA TRP A 85 5.32 -1.38 5.39
C TRP A 85 3.89 -1.87 5.12
N VAL A 86 3.05 -1.06 4.47
CA VAL A 86 1.68 -1.43 4.09
C VAL A 86 1.69 -2.56 3.05
N VAL A 87 2.55 -2.47 2.03
CA VAL A 87 2.74 -3.54 1.03
C VAL A 87 3.16 -4.86 1.69
N TYR A 88 4.03 -4.80 2.70
CA TYR A 88 4.45 -5.98 3.46
C TYR A 88 3.29 -6.60 4.25
N GLU A 89 2.46 -5.77 4.90
CA GLU A 89 1.29 -6.27 5.64
C GLU A 89 0.24 -6.89 4.70
N LEU A 90 0.02 -6.29 3.52
CA LEU A 90 -0.83 -6.87 2.47
C LEU A 90 -0.30 -8.21 1.96
N TYR A 91 1.02 -8.33 1.78
CA TYR A 91 1.64 -9.59 1.39
C TYR A 91 1.39 -10.69 2.44
N ASN A 92 1.58 -10.38 3.72
CA ASN A 92 1.31 -11.29 4.83
C ASN A 92 -0.17 -11.68 4.91
N ALA A 93 -1.08 -10.72 4.71
CA ALA A 93 -2.51 -10.94 4.66
C ALA A 93 -2.92 -11.91 3.56
N ARG A 94 -2.35 -11.74 2.36
CA ARG A 94 -2.55 -12.62 1.22
C ARG A 94 -2.09 -14.03 1.54
N GLU A 95 -0.92 -14.20 2.13
CA GLU A 95 -0.40 -15.53 2.48
C GLU A 95 -1.31 -16.23 3.51
N TYR A 96 -1.78 -15.48 4.50
CA TYR A 96 -2.76 -15.96 5.48
C TYR A 96 -4.09 -16.36 4.82
N ALA A 97 -4.64 -15.52 3.93
CA ALA A 97 -5.87 -15.82 3.20
C ALA A 97 -5.73 -17.09 2.33
N LYS A 98 -4.58 -17.26 1.66
CA LYS A 98 -4.28 -18.45 0.86
C LYS A 98 -4.27 -19.73 1.70
N LYS A 99 -3.57 -19.73 2.85
CA LYS A 99 -3.49 -20.89 3.77
C LYS A 99 -4.86 -21.33 4.31
N ILE A 100 -5.82 -20.42 4.39
CA ILE A 100 -7.16 -20.70 4.93
C ILE A 100 -8.10 -21.26 3.87
N ASN A 101 -7.88 -20.95 2.59
CA ASN A 101 -8.66 -21.49 1.47
C ASN A 101 -8.12 -22.83 0.96
N GLU A 102 -6.87 -23.18 1.25
CA GLU A 102 -6.30 -24.49 0.92
C GLU A 102 -6.72 -25.61 1.91
N LYS A 103 -7.49 -25.29 2.95
CA LYS A 103 -8.11 -26.24 3.89
C LYS A 103 -9.60 -26.40 3.61
#